data_AF-A0A0A1UDI8-F1
#
_entry.id   AF-A0A0A1UDI8-F1
#
_cell.length_a   1.000
_cell.length_b   1.000
_cell.length_c   1.000
_cell.angle_alpha   90.00
_cell.angle_beta   90.00
_cell.angle_gamma   90.00
#
_symmetry.space_group_name_H-M   'P 1'
#
loop_
_entity.id
_entity.type
_entity.pdbx_description
1 polymer ?
#
loop_
_entity_poly.entity_id
_entity_poly.type
_entity_poly.pdbx_seq_one_letter_code
_entity_poly.pdbx_strand_id
1 'polypeptide(L)'
;MDYTQQFAELDTDHNGLINYDDFLNVFKEGSDNNNKHFKIMFDIADIEENGSLNVNEFVRLMTTIKGIDNDSDRSVYSAIFHLLDEDNSGNLELNELVRFMKAVKVEIGEEELKNAMGDMDADKDGKVGCEDLLKYLLD
;
A
#
# COMPACT_ATOMS: atom_id res chain seq x y z
N MET A 1 -16.47 9.94 -5.20
CA MET A 1 -17.22 9.31 -4.09
C MET A 1 -16.90 10.07 -2.84
N ASP A 2 -17.87 10.27 -1.96
CA ASP A 2 -17.65 10.98 -0.70
C ASP A 2 -17.35 9.94 0.39
N TYR A 3 -16.09 9.89 0.84
CA TYR A 3 -15.67 9.00 1.94
C TYR A 3 -15.72 9.71 3.30
N THR A 4 -16.19 10.96 3.36
CA THR A 4 -16.20 11.77 4.59
C THR A 4 -17.10 11.15 5.67
N GLN A 5 -18.19 10.50 5.29
CA GLN A 5 -19.05 9.80 6.24
C GLN A 5 -18.39 8.55 6.83
N GLN A 6 -17.71 7.75 5.99
CA GLN A 6 -16.96 6.57 6.46
C GLN A 6 -15.79 6.99 7.36
N PHE A 7 -15.09 8.07 6.98
CA PHE A 7 -14.05 8.66 7.81
C PHE A 7 -14.59 9.06 9.18
N ALA A 8 -15.74 9.75 9.25
CA ALA A 8 -16.34 10.15 10.52
C ALA A 8 -16.85 8.98 11.36
N GLU A 9 -17.26 7.88 10.72
CA GLU A 9 -17.64 6.63 11.40
C GLU A 9 -16.40 5.89 11.95
N LEU A 10 -15.26 6.03 11.28
CA LEU A 10 -13.97 5.44 11.66
C LEU A 10 -13.24 6.22 12.74
N ASP A 11 -13.27 7.55 12.68
CA ASP A 11 -12.62 8.48 13.60
C ASP A 11 -13.34 8.47 14.95
N THR A 12 -13.12 7.41 15.74
CA THR A 12 -13.89 7.14 16.98
C THR A 12 -13.59 8.14 18.10
N ASP A 13 -12.38 8.69 18.13
CA ASP A 13 -11.97 9.71 19.09
C ASP A 13 -12.14 11.15 18.55
N HIS A 14 -12.61 11.28 17.31
CA HIS A 14 -12.90 12.55 16.61
C HIS A 14 -11.67 13.48 16.55
N ASN A 15 -10.48 12.90 16.44
CA ASN A 15 -9.24 13.66 16.38
C ASN A 15 -8.90 14.12 14.94
N GLY A 16 -9.69 13.71 13.94
CA GLY A 16 -9.48 14.03 12.53
C GLY A 16 -8.45 13.15 11.82
N LEU A 17 -8.07 12.02 12.42
CA LEU A 17 -7.08 11.06 11.94
C LEU A 17 -7.56 9.62 12.21
N ILE A 18 -7.32 8.71 11.27
CA ILE A 18 -7.63 7.29 11.44
C ILE A 18 -6.35 6.55 11.82
N ASN A 19 -6.24 6.13 13.07
CA ASN A 19 -5.12 5.26 13.46
C ASN A 19 -5.36 3.81 13.00
N TYR A 20 -4.36 2.95 13.16
CA TYR A 20 -4.46 1.56 12.72
C TYR A 20 -5.56 0.75 13.44
N ASP A 21 -5.86 1.05 14.71
CA ASP A 21 -6.92 0.38 15.45
C ASP A 21 -8.32 0.77 14.94
N ASP A 22 -8.52 2.04 14.63
CA ASP A 22 -9.73 2.55 13.97
C ASP A 22 -9.92 1.89 12.61
N PHE A 23 -8.85 1.87 11.80
CA PHE A 23 -8.84 1.19 10.51
C PHE A 23 -9.23 -0.29 10.65
N LEU A 24 -8.61 -1.02 11.57
CA LEU A 24 -8.93 -2.43 11.82
C LEU A 24 -10.39 -2.64 12.22
N ASN A 25 -11.03 -1.71 12.93
CA ASN A 25 -12.42 -1.88 13.36
C ASN A 25 -13.41 -1.94 12.20
N VAL A 26 -13.12 -1.30 11.06
CA VAL A 26 -13.94 -1.42 9.84
C VAL A 26 -13.60 -2.65 9.03
N PHE A 27 -12.32 -3.02 8.96
CA PHE A 27 -11.89 -4.17 8.15
C PHE A 27 -11.96 -5.52 8.90
N LYS A 28 -12.24 -5.52 10.22
CA LYS A 28 -12.43 -6.72 11.07
C LYS A 28 -13.61 -7.60 10.67
N GLU A 29 -14.56 -7.13 9.86
CA GLU A 29 -15.58 -8.01 9.29
C GLU A 29 -15.02 -8.92 8.17
N GLY A 30 -13.78 -8.70 7.71
CA GLY A 30 -13.14 -9.46 6.63
C GLY A 30 -11.88 -10.22 7.05
N SER A 31 -12.06 -11.37 7.72
CA SER A 31 -11.10 -12.49 7.89
C SER A 31 -9.69 -12.19 8.44
N ASP A 32 -9.32 -12.87 9.53
CA ASP A 32 -8.04 -12.74 10.27
C ASP A 32 -6.76 -12.86 9.41
N ASN A 33 -6.83 -13.49 8.24
CA ASN A 33 -5.69 -13.70 7.35
C ASN A 33 -5.27 -12.45 6.55
N ASN A 34 -6.14 -11.44 6.41
CA ASN A 34 -5.85 -10.23 5.62
C ASN A 34 -5.12 -9.13 6.42
N ASN A 35 -4.92 -9.31 7.73
CA ASN A 35 -4.38 -8.29 8.64
C ASN A 35 -3.00 -7.74 8.23
N LYS A 36 -2.10 -8.60 7.73
CA LYS A 36 -0.75 -8.16 7.33
C LYS A 36 -0.79 -7.25 6.12
N HIS A 37 -1.57 -7.60 5.10
CA HIS A 37 -1.70 -6.83 3.89
C HIS A 37 -2.36 -5.47 4.13
N PHE A 38 -3.37 -5.43 5.00
CA PHE A 38 -3.99 -4.19 5.43
C PHE A 38 -3.02 -3.27 6.19
N LYS A 39 -2.12 -3.84 7.01
CA LYS A 39 -1.08 -3.03 7.66
C LYS A 39 -0.14 -2.39 6.64
N ILE A 40 0.25 -3.14 5.61
CA ILE A 40 1.12 -2.64 4.54
C ILE A 40 0.42 -1.52 3.77
N MET A 41 -0.83 -1.71 3.36
CA MET A 41 -1.60 -0.68 2.66
C MET A 41 -1.78 0.57 3.51
N PHE A 42 -2.00 0.41 4.81
CA PHE A 42 -2.09 1.53 5.76
C PHE A 42 -0.75 2.28 5.83
N ASP A 43 0.36 1.59 6.04
CA ASP A 43 1.69 2.20 6.18
C ASP A 43 2.14 2.90 4.89
N ILE A 44 1.69 2.44 3.72
CA ILE A 44 1.98 3.09 2.43
C ILE A 44 1.07 4.30 2.20
N ALA A 45 -0.18 4.23 2.65
CA ALA A 45 -1.10 5.36 2.55
C ALA A 45 -0.75 6.50 3.51
N ASP A 46 -0.06 6.21 4.62
CA ASP A 46 0.47 7.18 5.59
C ASP A 46 1.72 7.87 5.02
N ILE A 47 1.51 8.84 4.13
CA ILE A 47 2.58 9.57 3.44
C ILE A 47 3.38 10.42 4.42
N GLU A 48 2.71 10.94 5.46
CA GLU A 48 3.33 11.74 6.52
C GLU A 48 4.10 10.89 7.54
N GLU A 49 4.00 9.56 7.47
CA GLU A 49 4.61 8.58 8.39
C GLU A 49 4.31 8.90 9.87
N ASN A 50 3.10 9.42 10.15
CA ASN A 50 2.70 9.86 11.49
C ASN A 50 2.01 8.75 12.32
N GLY A 51 1.76 7.59 11.69
CA GLY A 51 1.08 6.44 12.26
C GLY A 51 -0.45 6.44 12.11
N SER A 52 -1.00 7.45 11.43
CA SER A 52 -2.43 7.68 11.24
C SER A 52 -2.73 8.28 9.87
N LEU A 53 -3.89 7.95 9.30
CA LEU A 53 -4.33 8.48 8.02
C LEU A 53 -5.18 9.73 8.20
N ASN A 54 -4.79 10.83 7.58
CA ASN A 54 -5.67 11.98 7.43
C ASN A 54 -6.76 11.70 6.36
N VAL A 55 -7.73 12.61 6.22
CA VAL A 55 -8.86 12.45 5.27
C VAL A 55 -8.39 12.19 3.84
N ASN A 56 -7.34 12.85 3.37
CA ASN A 56 -6.85 12.69 2.00
C ASN A 56 -6.19 11.32 1.80
N GLU A 57 -5.37 10.90 2.75
CA GLU A 57 -4.70 9.59 2.75
C GLU A 57 -5.71 8.44 2.83
N PHE A 58 -6.72 8.59 3.69
CA PHE A 58 -7.81 7.63 3.81
C PHE A 58 -8.64 7.54 2.52
N VAL A 59 -9.01 8.68 1.92
CA VAL A 59 -9.73 8.71 0.64
C VAL A 59 -8.94 8.02 -0.47
N ARG A 60 -7.62 8.25 -0.54
CA ARG A 60 -6.72 7.59 -1.50
C ARG A 60 -6.74 6.08 -1.30
N LEU A 61 -6.54 5.63 -0.06
CA LEU A 61 -6.57 4.21 0.31
C LEU A 61 -7.90 3.55 -0.07
N MET A 62 -9.02 4.12 0.36
CA MET A 62 -10.36 3.60 0.07
C MET A 62 -10.66 3.57 -1.43
N THR A 63 -10.20 4.56 -2.18
CA THR A 63 -10.40 4.59 -3.64
C THR A 63 -9.62 3.47 -4.32
N THR A 64 -8.40 3.19 -3.89
CA THR A 64 -7.58 2.12 -4.46
C THR A 64 -8.13 0.73 -4.15
N ILE A 65 -8.51 0.46 -2.91
CA ILE A 65 -8.97 -0.88 -2.51
C ILE A 65 -10.40 -1.21 -2.97
N LYS A 66 -11.26 -0.20 -3.19
CA LYS A 66 -12.67 -0.41 -3.57
C LYS A 66 -12.85 -1.03 -4.96
N GLY A 67 -11.82 -1.02 -5.79
CA GLY A 67 -11.80 -1.65 -7.12
C GLY A 67 -11.11 -3.00 -7.18
N ILE A 68 -10.61 -3.51 -6.05
CA ILE A 68 -9.71 -4.66 -6.03
C ILE A 68 -10.38 -5.80 -5.28
N ASP A 69 -10.62 -6.90 -5.98
CA ASP A 69 -11.12 -8.14 -5.38
C ASP A 69 -10.04 -8.72 -4.47
N ASN A 70 -10.24 -8.66 -3.15
CA ASN A 70 -9.34 -9.17 -2.11
C ASN A 70 -9.23 -10.73 -2.06
N ASP A 71 -9.62 -11.41 -3.13
CA ASP A 71 -9.66 -12.88 -3.22
C ASP A 71 -8.29 -13.51 -3.58
N SER A 72 -7.27 -12.71 -3.92
CA SER A 72 -5.93 -13.22 -4.24
C SER A 72 -4.81 -12.30 -3.79
N ASP A 73 -3.66 -12.89 -3.43
CA ASP A 73 -2.43 -12.17 -3.11
C ASP A 73 -2.04 -11.20 -4.25
N ARG A 74 -2.25 -11.60 -5.50
CA ARG A 74 -2.01 -10.76 -6.68
C ARG A 74 -2.85 -9.48 -6.67
N SER A 75 -4.12 -9.57 -6.33
CA SER A 75 -5.00 -8.41 -6.24
C SER A 75 -4.54 -7.45 -5.13
N VAL A 76 -4.17 -8.02 -3.98
CA VAL A 76 -3.65 -7.27 -2.83
C VAL A 76 -2.35 -6.53 -3.18
N TYR A 77 -1.39 -7.20 -3.82
CA TYR A 77 -0.16 -6.56 -4.25
C TYR A 77 -0.38 -5.53 -5.37
N SER A 78 -1.36 -5.75 -6.25
CA SER A 78 -1.79 -4.74 -7.21
C SER A 78 -2.34 -3.47 -6.52
N ALA A 79 -3.09 -3.62 -5.42
CA ALA A 79 -3.56 -2.48 -4.62
C ALA A 79 -2.39 -1.69 -4.04
N ILE A 80 -1.43 -2.43 -3.48
CA ILE A 80 -0.23 -1.84 -2.90
C ILE A 80 0.55 -1.08 -3.98
N PHE A 81 0.71 -1.65 -5.17
CA PHE A 81 1.37 -0.97 -6.29
C PHE A 81 0.73 0.38 -6.62
N HIS A 82 -0.61 0.42 -6.75
CA HIS A 82 -1.32 1.68 -7.03
C HIS A 82 -1.24 2.69 -5.87
N LEU A 83 -1.01 2.25 -4.64
CA LEU A 83 -0.77 3.15 -3.50
C LEU A 83 0.67 3.67 -3.46
N LEU A 84 1.62 2.97 -4.08
CA LEU A 84 3.01 3.39 -4.15
C LEU A 84 3.29 4.30 -5.34
N ASP A 85 2.61 4.05 -6.46
CA ASP A 85 2.65 4.85 -7.67
C ASP A 85 1.95 6.20 -7.42
N GLU A 86 2.68 7.12 -6.79
CA GLU A 86 2.14 8.43 -6.39
C GLU A 86 1.82 9.30 -7.61
N ASP A 87 2.61 9.16 -8.67
CA ASP A 87 2.45 9.91 -9.91
C ASP A 87 1.50 9.25 -10.91
N ASN A 88 1.01 8.04 -10.61
CA ASN A 88 0.16 7.22 -11.49
C ASN A 88 0.80 6.97 -12.87
N SER A 89 2.13 6.86 -12.91
CA SER A 89 2.87 6.58 -14.14
C SER A 89 2.73 5.13 -14.60
N GLY A 90 2.20 4.25 -13.74
CA GLY A 90 2.09 2.80 -13.98
C GLY A 90 3.40 2.04 -13.72
N ASN A 91 4.44 2.72 -13.22
CA ASN A 91 5.73 2.14 -12.89
C ASN A 91 6.20 2.70 -11.54
N LEU A 92 6.92 1.90 -10.75
CA LEU A 92 7.50 2.37 -9.51
C LEU A 92 8.94 2.82 -9.72
N GLU A 93 9.23 4.02 -9.24
CA GLU A 93 10.58 4.54 -9.14
C GLU A 93 11.29 3.99 -7.89
N LEU A 94 12.62 4.08 -7.87
CA LEU A 94 13.45 3.53 -6.77
C LEU A 94 12.99 4.02 -5.38
N ASN A 95 12.62 5.30 -5.24
CA ASN A 95 12.14 5.89 -4.00
C ASN A 95 10.81 5.30 -3.53
N GLU A 96 9.89 5.02 -4.46
CA GLU A 96 8.58 4.41 -4.17
C GLU A 96 8.78 2.94 -3.78
N LEU A 97 9.65 2.24 -4.50
CA LEU A 97 9.99 0.85 -4.18
C LEU A 97 10.66 0.74 -2.79
N VAL A 98 11.55 1.66 -2.42
CA VAL A 98 12.15 1.69 -1.07
C VAL A 98 11.09 1.88 0.02
N ARG A 99 10.09 2.73 -0.21
CA ARG A 99 8.96 2.92 0.72
C ARG A 99 8.16 1.63 0.90
N PHE A 100 7.88 0.92 -0.20
CA PHE A 100 7.23 -0.39 -0.15
C PHE A 100 7.97 -1.37 0.76
N MET A 101 9.29 -1.52 0.57
CA MET A 101 10.06 -2.49 1.37
C MET A 101 9.99 -2.20 2.87
N LYS A 102 10.03 -0.92 3.25
CA LYS A 102 9.87 -0.49 4.65
C LYS A 102 8.50 -0.87 5.20
N ALA A 103 7.44 -0.69 4.40
CA ALA A 103 6.06 -0.99 4.81
C ALA A 103 5.79 -2.50 4.93
N VAL A 104 6.31 -3.31 4.00
CA VAL A 104 6.15 -4.78 4.02
C VAL A 104 6.94 -5.44 5.16
N LYS A 105 7.93 -4.72 5.74
CA LYS A 105 8.82 -5.23 6.80
C LYS A 105 9.47 -6.58 6.44
N VAL A 106 9.60 -6.85 5.15
CA VAL A 106 10.44 -7.94 4.68
C VAL A 106 11.87 -7.41 4.75
N GLU A 107 12.74 -8.13 5.46
CA GLU A 107 14.17 -7.84 5.52
C GLU A 107 14.82 -8.13 4.16
N ILE A 108 14.48 -7.36 3.14
CA ILE A 108 15.25 -7.32 1.90
C ILE A 108 16.22 -6.16 2.08
N GLY A 109 17.50 -6.48 2.14
CA GLY A 109 18.54 -5.45 2.31
C GLY A 109 18.52 -4.47 1.13
N GLU A 110 18.91 -3.21 1.34
CA GLU A 110 19.02 -2.22 0.23
C GLU A 110 19.83 -2.76 -0.97
N GLU A 111 20.82 -3.61 -0.71
CA GLU A 111 21.64 -4.25 -1.74
C GLU A 111 20.84 -5.29 -2.54
N GLU A 112 20.00 -6.06 -1.86
CA GLU A 112 19.13 -7.07 -2.45
C GLU A 112 17.98 -6.41 -3.23
N LEU A 113 17.50 -5.26 -2.77
CA LEU A 113 16.57 -4.41 -3.51
C LEU A 113 17.19 -3.83 -4.77
N LYS A 114 18.42 -3.32 -4.70
CA LYS A 114 19.15 -2.83 -5.88
C LYS A 114 19.40 -3.94 -6.89
N ASN A 115 19.69 -5.16 -6.41
CA ASN A 115 19.82 -6.32 -7.27
C ASN A 115 18.47 -6.70 -7.91
N ALA A 116 17.40 -6.78 -7.12
CA ALA A 116 16.05 -7.04 -7.62
C ALA A 116 15.61 -6.01 -8.66
N MET A 117 15.89 -4.73 -8.39
CA MET A 117 15.63 -3.65 -9.33
C MET A 117 16.47 -3.80 -10.59
N GLY A 118 17.76 -4.15 -10.48
CA GLY A 118 18.61 -4.42 -11.65
C GLY A 118 18.18 -5.65 -12.47
N ASP A 119 17.56 -6.63 -11.83
CA ASP A 119 17.03 -7.83 -12.48
C ASP A 119 15.67 -7.57 -13.16
N MET A 120 14.86 -6.64 -12.62
CA MET A 120 13.56 -6.21 -13.16
C MET A 120 13.69 -5.12 -14.22
N ASP A 121 14.59 -4.17 -14.03
CA ASP A 121 14.84 -2.97 -14.86
C ASP A 121 15.71 -3.36 -16.07
N ALA A 122 15.14 -4.19 -16.95
CA ALA A 122 15.83 -4.75 -18.10
C ALA A 122 16.26 -3.68 -19.13
N ASP A 123 15.53 -2.57 -19.23
CA ASP A 123 15.83 -1.44 -20.10
C ASP A 123 16.62 -0.30 -19.41
N LYS A 124 16.86 -0.42 -18.11
CA LYS A 124 17.68 0.49 -17.29
C LYS A 124 17.12 1.90 -17.23
N ASP A 125 15.80 2.02 -17.27
CA ASP A 125 15.11 3.30 -17.15
C ASP A 125 14.90 3.73 -15.69
N GLY A 126 15.22 2.84 -14.74
CA GLY A 126 15.10 3.07 -13.31
C GLY A 126 13.68 2.89 -12.79
N LYS A 127 12.81 2.21 -13.54
CA LYS A 127 11.41 1.99 -13.20
C LYS A 127 11.06 0.50 -13.22
N VAL A 128 10.15 0.12 -12.34
CA VAL A 128 9.68 -1.27 -12.23
C VAL A 128 8.19 -1.32 -12.49
N GLY A 129 7.79 -2.10 -13.51
CA GLY A 129 6.39 -2.35 -13.80
C GLY A 129 5.71 -3.24 -12.77
N CYS A 130 4.39 -3.08 -12.63
CA CYS A 130 3.59 -3.87 -11.68
C CYS A 130 3.73 -5.38 -11.89
N GLU A 131 3.76 -5.84 -13.14
CA GLU A 131 3.89 -7.28 -13.43
C GLU A 131 5.23 -7.87 -12.98
N ASP A 132 6.31 -7.10 -13.05
CA ASP A 132 7.65 -7.59 -12.71
C ASP A 132 7.88 -7.60 -11.20
N LEU A 133 7.36 -6.59 -10.49
CA LEU A 133 7.28 -6.63 -9.03
C LEU A 133 6.44 -7.81 -8.54
N LEU A 134 5.27 -8.04 -9.16
CA LEU A 134 4.38 -9.14 -8.78
C LEU A 134 5.03 -10.50 -9.01
N LYS A 135 5.74 -10.71 -10.12
CA LYS A 135 6.49 -11.94 -10.36
C LYS A 135 7.49 -12.19 -9.25
N TYR A 136 8.32 -11.20 -8.91
CA TYR A 136 9.35 -11.36 -7.89
C TYR A 136 8.82 -11.59 -6.47
N LEU A 137 7.65 -11.03 -6.13
CA LEU A 137 7.05 -11.22 -4.81
C LEU A 137 6.26 -12.53 -4.68
N LEU A 138 5.87 -13.15 -5.80
CA LEU A 138 4.99 -14.32 -5.85
C LEU A 138 5.67 -15.60 -6.39
N ASP A 139 6.84 -15.51 -7.04
CA ASP A 139 7.72 -16.65 -7.38
C ASP A 139 8.58 -17.08 -6.16
#